data_AF-A0A1W7R4U1-F1
#
_entry.id   AF-A0A1W7R4U1-F1
#
_cell.length_a   1.000
_cell.length_b   1.000
_cell.length_c   1.000
_cell.angle_alpha   90.00
_cell.angle_beta   90.00
_cell.angle_gamma   90.00
#
_symmetry.space_group_name_H-M   'P 1'
#
loop_
_entity.id
_entity.type
_entity.pdbx_description
1 polymer ?
#
loop_
_entity_poly.entity_id
_entity_poly.type
_entity_poly.pdbx_seq_one_letter_code
_entity_poly.pdbx_strand_id
1 'polypeptide(L)'
;MISNKHFRVMGIIYSGLCLTKAFLFFVNASVTIKPTNGDQGETISGFSILVLNTSLVSFIFNAILLFGILNHRVEFIRCYLYFISIIHALIFAGLVIGCIAVGIWIGQIRGETADANGRLAYGMTILVMTVIILLTLQFTLIVWILKGVMRASSNDSMRLVASGDADEMT
;
A
#
# COMPACT_ATOMS: atom_id res chain seq x y z
N MET A 1 27.47 -4.88 8.40
CA MET A 1 27.00 -3.59 7.86
C MET A 1 26.58 -3.79 6.42
N ILE A 2 25.28 -3.88 6.14
CA ILE A 2 24.78 -3.76 4.76
C ILE A 2 25.00 -2.30 4.38
N SER A 3 25.85 -2.04 3.37
CA SER A 3 26.24 -0.70 2.94
C SER A 3 24.99 0.18 2.71
N ASN A 4 25.01 1.42 3.21
CA ASN A 4 23.93 2.42 3.09
C ASN A 4 23.40 2.56 1.65
N LYS A 5 24.23 2.27 0.64
CA LYS A 5 23.86 2.25 -0.78
C LYS A 5 22.80 1.19 -1.11
N HIS A 6 22.82 0.02 -0.48
CA HIS A 6 21.85 -1.06 -0.77
C HIS A 6 20.44 -0.73 -0.30
N PHE A 7 20.28 -0.10 0.85
CA PHE A 7 18.96 0.31 1.35
C PHE A 7 18.34 1.40 0.48
N ARG A 8 19.14 2.34 -0.02
CA ARG A 8 18.67 3.38 -0.95
C ARG A 8 18.21 2.77 -2.28
N VAL A 9 18.98 1.84 -2.86
CA VAL A 9 18.59 1.11 -4.07
C VAL A 9 17.32 0.30 -3.85
N MET A 10 17.19 -0.39 -2.71
CA MET A 10 15.94 -1.09 -2.36
C MET A 10 14.75 -0.14 -2.24
N GLY A 11 14.91 1.05 -1.65
CA GLY A 11 13.87 2.07 -1.58
C GLY A 11 13.41 2.56 -2.96
N ILE A 12 14.36 2.81 -3.86
CA ILE A 12 14.07 3.23 -5.24
C ILE A 12 13.33 2.11 -5.98
N ILE A 13 13.83 0.87 -5.93
CA ILE A 13 13.19 -0.30 -6.55
C ILE A 13 11.77 -0.48 -6.00
N TYR A 14 11.59 -0.40 -4.69
CA TYR A 14 10.30 -0.49 -4.03
C TYR A 14 9.33 0.59 -4.54
N SER A 15 9.74 1.87 -4.51
CA SER A 15 8.89 2.97 -4.97
C SER A 15 8.56 2.88 -6.46
N GLY A 16 9.50 2.42 -7.29
CA GLY A 16 9.30 2.14 -8.71
C GLY A 16 8.27 1.03 -8.94
N LEU A 17 8.36 -0.09 -8.22
CA LEU A 17 7.38 -1.17 -8.29
C LEU A 17 5.98 -0.71 -7.84
N CYS A 18 5.90 0.12 -6.80
CA CYS A 18 4.64 0.72 -6.36
C CYS A 18 4.04 1.64 -7.43
N LEU A 19 4.86 2.46 -8.08
CA LEU A 19 4.43 3.29 -9.20
C LEU A 19 3.94 2.46 -10.39
N THR A 20 4.66 1.42 -10.77
CA THR A 20 4.24 0.52 -11.86
C THR A 20 2.92 -0.17 -11.53
N LYS A 21 2.74 -0.66 -10.30
CA LYS A 21 1.46 -1.23 -9.84
C LYS A 21 0.33 -0.20 -9.90
N ALA A 22 0.56 1.01 -9.41
CA ALA A 22 -0.45 2.08 -9.43
C ALA A 22 -0.82 2.48 -10.87
N PHE A 23 0.16 2.56 -11.77
CA PHE A 23 -0.06 2.85 -13.18
C PHE A 23 -0.86 1.74 -13.88
N LEU A 24 -0.48 0.48 -13.70
CA LEU A 24 -1.23 -0.66 -14.25
C LEU A 24 -2.66 -0.71 -13.71
N PHE A 25 -2.84 -0.40 -12.42
CA PHE A 25 -4.16 -0.33 -11.81
C PHE A 25 -5.00 0.82 -12.38
N PHE A 26 -4.42 1.99 -12.60
CA PHE A 26 -5.06 3.13 -13.26
C PHE A 26 -5.48 2.80 -14.69
N VAL A 27 -4.60 2.17 -15.49
CA VAL A 27 -4.91 1.73 -16.85
C VAL A 27 -6.03 0.68 -16.85
N ASN A 28 -5.99 -0.27 -15.92
CA ASN A 28 -7.04 -1.28 -15.83
C ASN A 28 -8.39 -0.67 -15.42
N ALA A 29 -8.37 0.26 -14.44
CA ALA A 29 -9.56 0.99 -13.99
C ALA A 29 -10.16 1.86 -15.09
N SER A 30 -9.33 2.55 -15.88
CA SER A 30 -9.81 3.38 -17.00
C SER A 30 -10.44 2.55 -18.13
N VAL A 31 -9.95 1.32 -18.36
CA VAL A 31 -10.55 0.38 -19.33
C VAL A 31 -11.85 -0.25 -18.81
N THR A 32 -12.04 -0.34 -17.48
CA THR A 32 -13.30 -0.82 -16.87
C THR A 32 -14.38 0.25 -16.79
N ILE A 33 -14.05 1.52 -17.02
CA ILE A 33 -15.02 2.59 -17.33
C ILE A 33 -15.36 2.47 -18.82
N LYS A 34 -15.95 1.33 -19.21
CA LYS A 34 -16.67 1.22 -20.46
C LYS A 34 -18.15 1.32 -20.16
N PRO A 35 -18.91 2.11 -20.93
CA PRO A 35 -20.37 2.07 -20.83
C PRO A 35 -20.81 0.62 -21.07
N THR A 36 -21.49 0.03 -20.09
CA THR A 36 -22.23 -1.22 -20.32
C THR A 36 -23.23 -0.95 -21.44
N ASN A 37 -23.06 -1.66 -22.55
CA ASN A 37 -23.70 -1.41 -23.85
C ASN A 37 -25.18 -1.00 -23.81
N GLY A 38 -25.53 -0.07 -24.70
CA GLY A 38 -26.71 -0.21 -25.57
C GLY A 38 -28.07 0.12 -24.98
N ASP A 39 -28.62 1.24 -25.43
CA ASP A 39 -30.06 1.52 -25.61
C ASP A 39 -30.92 2.05 -24.46
N GLN A 40 -30.38 2.35 -23.27
CA GLN A 40 -31.10 3.18 -22.28
C GLN A 40 -30.14 3.77 -21.25
N GLY A 41 -29.81 5.06 -21.39
CA GLY A 41 -29.16 5.89 -20.37
C GLY A 41 -27.78 5.42 -19.89
N GLU A 42 -26.73 6.11 -20.29
CA GLU A 42 -25.36 5.86 -19.81
C GLU A 42 -25.27 5.94 -18.28
N THR A 43 -25.25 4.81 -17.58
CA THR A 43 -24.96 4.79 -16.14
C THR A 43 -23.52 4.36 -15.91
N ILE A 44 -22.64 5.33 -15.69
CA ILE A 44 -21.28 5.07 -15.17
C ILE A 44 -21.43 4.50 -13.75
N SER A 45 -20.87 3.32 -13.50
CA SER A 45 -20.86 2.75 -12.16
C SER A 45 -20.05 3.63 -11.21
N GLY A 46 -20.68 4.14 -10.15
CA GLY A 46 -20.00 4.95 -9.12
C GLY A 46 -18.82 4.22 -8.45
N PHE A 47 -18.86 2.89 -8.43
CA PHE A 47 -17.74 2.05 -7.97
C PHE A 47 -16.51 2.20 -8.87
N SER A 48 -16.69 2.23 -10.19
CA SER A 48 -15.57 2.40 -11.14
C SER A 48 -14.92 3.79 -11.00
N ILE A 49 -15.71 4.84 -10.76
CA ILE A 49 -15.21 6.19 -10.49
C ILE A 49 -14.39 6.23 -9.19
N LEU A 50 -14.89 5.58 -8.13
CA LEU A 50 -14.20 5.50 -6.84
C LEU A 50 -12.87 4.75 -6.96
N VAL A 51 -12.83 3.64 -7.70
CA VAL A 51 -11.61 2.88 -7.98
C VAL A 51 -10.61 3.73 -8.76
N LEU A 52 -11.05 4.48 -9.78
CA LEU A 52 -10.21 5.37 -10.57
C LEU A 52 -9.59 6.48 -9.70
N ASN A 53 -10.40 7.17 -8.89
CA ASN A 53 -9.91 8.22 -7.99
C ASN A 53 -8.90 7.68 -6.99
N THR A 54 -9.17 6.51 -6.40
CA THR A 54 -8.26 5.86 -5.45
C THR A 54 -6.93 5.49 -6.13
N SER A 55 -6.97 5.03 -7.38
CA SER A 55 -5.78 4.70 -8.17
C SER A 55 -4.92 5.93 -8.46
N LEU A 56 -5.54 7.07 -8.76
CA LEU A 56 -4.86 8.32 -9.06
C LEU A 56 -4.19 8.93 -7.82
N VAL A 57 -4.89 8.94 -6.68
CA VAL A 57 -4.33 9.36 -5.39
C VAL A 57 -3.13 8.48 -5.02
N SER A 58 -3.25 7.16 -5.20
CA SER A 58 -2.15 6.21 -4.96
C SER A 58 -0.95 6.49 -5.87
N PHE A 59 -1.19 6.77 -7.16
CA PHE A 59 -0.13 7.10 -8.11
C PHE A 59 0.64 8.36 -7.69
N ILE A 60 -0.08 9.44 -7.36
CA ILE A 60 0.51 10.71 -6.89
C ILE A 60 1.33 10.48 -5.62
N PHE A 61 0.77 9.79 -4.61
CA PHE A 61 1.47 9.52 -3.35
C PHE A 61 2.77 8.72 -3.56
N ASN A 62 2.76 7.72 -4.44
CA ASN A 62 3.95 6.93 -4.75
C ASN A 62 4.99 7.73 -5.55
N ALA A 63 4.57 8.66 -6.41
CA ALA A 63 5.48 9.56 -7.13
C ALA A 63 6.19 10.52 -6.17
N ILE A 64 5.45 11.08 -5.20
CA ILE A 64 6.04 11.97 -4.19
C ILE A 64 6.98 11.18 -3.26
N LEU A 65 6.68 9.92 -2.93
CA LEU A 65 7.61 9.05 -2.20
C LEU A 65 8.94 8.88 -2.95
N LEU A 66 8.89 8.54 -4.25
CA LEU A 66 10.09 8.40 -5.06
C LEU A 66 10.91 9.70 -5.05
N PHE A 67 10.25 10.85 -5.21
CA PHE A 67 10.90 12.16 -5.12
C PHE A 67 11.54 12.41 -3.73
N GLY A 68 10.85 12.04 -2.65
CA GLY A 68 11.37 12.16 -1.28
C GLY A 68 12.60 11.28 -1.03
N ILE A 69 12.65 10.07 -1.60
CA ILE A 69 13.80 9.17 -1.54
C ILE A 69 14.98 9.73 -2.35
N LEU A 70 14.73 10.27 -3.55
CA LEU A 70 15.78 10.84 -4.40
C LEU A 70 16.42 12.09 -3.80
N ASN A 71 15.61 12.97 -3.19
CA ASN A 71 16.06 14.24 -2.60
C ASN A 71 16.44 14.15 -1.13
N HIS A 72 16.60 12.94 -0.57
CA HIS A 72 17.06 12.76 0.81
C HIS A 72 16.18 13.46 1.87
N ARG A 73 14.88 13.64 1.59
CA ARG A 73 13.95 14.34 2.48
C ARG A 73 13.40 13.40 3.55
N VAL A 74 14.21 13.16 4.60
CA VAL A 74 13.92 12.22 5.69
C VAL A 74 12.58 12.50 6.40
N GLU A 75 12.22 13.77 6.58
CA GLU A 75 10.94 14.17 7.20
C GLU A 75 9.73 13.74 6.36
N PHE A 76 9.82 13.86 5.03
CA PHE A 76 8.77 13.42 4.13
C PHE A 76 8.61 11.90 4.18
N ILE A 77 9.72 11.15 4.16
CA ILE A 77 9.70 9.68 4.28
C ILE A 77 9.07 9.24 5.62
N ARG A 78 9.35 9.98 6.71
CA ARG A 78 8.73 9.73 8.02
C ARG A 78 7.23 10.00 8.01
N CYS A 79 6.80 11.12 7.42
CA CYS A 79 5.38 11.44 7.26
C CYS A 79 4.64 10.36 6.44
N TYR A 80 5.25 9.92 5.34
CA TYR A 80 4.73 8.84 4.50
C TYR A 80 4.60 7.51 5.25
N LEU A 81 5.58 7.18 6.11
CA LEU A 81 5.49 6.01 7.00
C LEU A 81 4.32 6.09 7.99
N TYR A 82 4.08 7.26 8.59
CA TYR A 82 2.91 7.46 9.45
C TYR A 82 1.61 7.28 8.67
N PHE A 83 1.53 7.85 7.47
CA PHE A 83 0.36 7.69 6.60
C PHE A 83 0.08 6.22 6.27
N ILE A 84 1.10 5.46 5.83
CA ILE A 84 0.94 4.01 5.56
C ILE A 84 0.50 3.26 6.81
N SER A 85 1.03 3.60 7.99
CA SER A 85 0.64 2.95 9.24
C SER A 85 -0.84 3.17 9.55
N ILE A 86 -1.38 4.37 9.32
CA ILE A 86 -2.80 4.68 9.51
C ILE A 86 -3.64 3.87 8.52
N ILE A 87 -3.27 3.87 7.24
CA ILE A 87 -3.98 3.09 6.21
C ILE A 87 -3.97 1.60 6.55
N HIS A 88 -2.83 1.06 7.01
CA HIS A 88 -2.74 -0.33 7.42
C HIS A 88 -3.68 -0.66 8.59
N ALA A 89 -3.76 0.21 9.60
CA ALA A 89 -4.69 0.05 10.71
C ALA A 89 -6.16 0.10 10.24
N LEU A 90 -6.50 1.00 9.31
CA LEU A 90 -7.85 1.09 8.73
C LEU A 90 -8.22 -0.17 7.94
N ILE A 91 -7.30 -0.72 7.15
CA ILE A 91 -7.51 -1.98 6.42
C ILE A 91 -7.74 -3.13 7.41
N PHE A 92 -6.95 -3.20 8.48
CA PHE A 92 -7.10 -4.23 9.50
C PHE A 92 -8.46 -4.13 10.22
N ALA A 93 -8.87 -2.91 10.60
CA ALA A 93 -10.19 -2.68 11.18
C ALA A 93 -11.32 -3.07 10.22
N GLY A 94 -11.20 -2.70 8.93
CA GLY A 94 -12.15 -3.08 7.89
C GLY A 94 -12.25 -4.59 7.68
N LEU A 95 -11.12 -5.31 7.73
CA LEU A 95 -11.08 -6.77 7.68
C LEU A 95 -11.83 -7.39 8.86
N VAL A 96 -11.63 -6.88 10.09
CA VAL A 96 -12.35 -7.37 11.27
C VAL A 96 -13.86 -7.16 11.13
N ILE A 97 -14.29 -5.96 10.74
CA ILE A 97 -15.71 -5.64 10.53
C ILE A 97 -16.30 -6.53 9.42
N GLY A 98 -15.57 -6.71 8.32
CA GLY A 98 -15.97 -7.58 7.21
C GLY A 98 -16.15 -9.03 7.64
N CYS A 99 -15.26 -9.55 8.50
CA CYS A 99 -15.39 -10.90 9.05
C CYS A 99 -16.65 -11.07 9.88
N ILE A 100 -16.98 -10.09 10.73
CA ILE A 100 -18.21 -10.11 11.55
C ILE A 100 -19.43 -10.10 10.63
N ALA A 101 -19.47 -9.23 9.62
CA ALA A 101 -20.58 -9.13 8.68
C ALA A 101 -20.79 -10.42 7.87
N VAL A 102 -19.70 -11.04 7.37
CA VAL A 102 -19.77 -12.33 6.65
C VAL A 102 -20.22 -13.46 7.59
N GLY A 103 -19.75 -13.49 8.83
CA GLY A 103 -20.19 -14.48 9.82
C GLY A 103 -21.69 -14.40 10.10
N ILE A 104 -22.23 -13.18 10.23
CA ILE A 104 -23.67 -12.95 10.38
C ILE A 104 -24.42 -13.43 9.12
N TRP A 105 -23.91 -13.12 7.94
CA TRP A 105 -24.53 -13.50 6.67
C TRP A 105 -24.62 -15.02 6.50
N ILE A 106 -23.54 -15.75 6.77
CA ILE A 106 -23.53 -17.23 6.74
C ILE A 106 -24.56 -17.80 7.72
N GLY A 107 -24.68 -17.21 8.92
CA GLY A 107 -25.67 -17.63 9.93
C GLY A 107 -27.14 -17.45 9.51
N GLN A 108 -27.41 -16.62 8.49
CA GLN A 108 -28.77 -16.35 8.00
C GLN A 108 -29.17 -17.20 6.79
N ILE A 109 -28.27 -17.98 6.20
CA ILE A 109 -28.56 -18.84 5.05
C ILE A 109 -29.42 -20.02 5.52
N ARG A 110 -30.74 -19.94 5.28
CA ARG A 110 -31.69 -21.02 5.55
C ARG A 110 -31.63 -22.06 4.43
N GLY A 111 -31.48 -23.34 4.80
CA GLY A 111 -31.58 -24.48 3.88
C GLY A 111 -30.26 -25.19 3.58
N GLU A 112 -29.11 -24.66 4.03
CA GLU A 112 -27.83 -25.38 3.94
C GLU A 112 -27.62 -26.35 5.11
N THR A 113 -26.95 -27.47 4.83
CA THR A 113 -26.56 -28.43 5.86
C THR A 113 -25.45 -27.84 6.74
N ALA A 114 -25.39 -28.25 8.01
CA ALA A 114 -24.35 -27.79 8.93
C ALA A 114 -22.92 -28.02 8.40
N ASP A 115 -22.70 -29.07 7.60
CA ASP A 115 -21.42 -29.35 6.96
C ASP A 115 -21.06 -28.33 5.86
N ALA A 116 -22.03 -27.87 5.06
CA ALA A 116 -21.82 -26.84 4.05
C ALA A 116 -21.46 -25.48 4.67
N ASN A 117 -22.22 -25.07 5.68
CA ASN A 117 -21.94 -23.85 6.46
C ASN A 117 -20.56 -23.93 7.16
N GLY A 118 -20.20 -25.11 7.69
CA GLY A 118 -18.90 -25.35 8.32
C GLY A 118 -17.74 -25.22 7.34
N ARG A 119 -17.86 -25.76 6.12
CA ARG A 119 -16.85 -25.63 5.06
C ARG A 119 -16.70 -24.20 4.57
N LEU A 120 -17.81 -23.48 4.40
CA LEU A 120 -17.80 -22.06 4.02
C LEU A 120 -17.10 -21.21 5.08
N ALA A 121 -17.45 -21.39 6.36
CA ALA A 121 -16.81 -20.67 7.46
C ALA A 121 -15.31 -20.98 7.56
N TYR A 122 -14.91 -22.23 7.40
CA TYR A 122 -13.51 -22.64 7.38
C TYR A 122 -12.73 -22.02 6.21
N GLY A 123 -13.29 -22.08 4.99
CA GLY A 123 -12.68 -21.48 3.80
C GLY A 123 -12.50 -19.96 3.93
N MET A 124 -13.51 -19.26 4.44
CA MET A 124 -13.43 -17.82 4.69
C MET A 124 -12.40 -17.47 5.77
N THR A 125 -12.29 -18.28 6.81
CA THR A 125 -11.30 -18.08 7.88
C THR A 125 -9.87 -18.21 7.34
N ILE A 126 -9.59 -19.24 6.54
CA ILE A 126 -8.26 -19.42 5.90
C ILE A 126 -7.95 -18.24 4.98
N LEU A 127 -8.91 -17.82 4.15
CA LEU A 127 -8.72 -16.72 3.21
C LEU A 127 -8.40 -15.42 3.95
N VAL A 128 -9.17 -15.09 5.00
CA VAL A 128 -8.94 -13.91 5.85
C VAL A 128 -7.57 -13.97 6.52
N MET A 129 -7.21 -15.09 7.15
CA MET A 129 -5.92 -15.25 7.81
C MET A 129 -4.77 -15.09 6.83
N THR A 130 -4.89 -15.66 5.63
CA THR A 130 -3.89 -15.52 4.56
C THR A 130 -3.73 -14.06 4.15
N VAL A 131 -4.84 -13.34 3.94
CA VAL A 131 -4.83 -11.92 3.60
C VAL A 131 -4.16 -11.09 4.70
N ILE A 132 -4.49 -11.34 5.98
CA ILE A 132 -3.87 -10.64 7.11
C ILE A 132 -2.36 -10.87 7.15
N ILE A 133 -1.91 -12.13 6.98
CA ILE A 133 -0.49 -12.48 6.98
C ILE A 133 0.24 -11.76 5.84
N LEU A 134 -0.31 -11.80 4.63
CA LEU A 134 0.29 -11.13 3.46
C LEU A 134 0.36 -9.62 3.66
N LEU A 135 -0.70 -8.98 4.15
CA LEU A 135 -0.73 -7.55 4.43
C LEU A 135 0.29 -7.15 5.51
N THR A 136 0.41 -7.96 6.57
CA THR A 136 1.34 -7.71 7.68
C THR A 136 2.79 -7.86 7.23
N LEU A 137 3.10 -8.91 6.45
CA LEU A 137 4.42 -9.12 5.86
C LEU A 137 4.79 -7.97 4.93
N GLN A 138 3.85 -7.55 4.07
CA GLN A 138 4.06 -6.44 3.16
C GLN A 138 4.31 -5.14 3.92
N PHE A 139 3.50 -4.80 4.93
CA PHE A 139 3.69 -3.62 5.77
C PHE A 139 5.06 -3.65 6.47
N THR A 140 5.44 -4.78 7.06
CA THR A 140 6.73 -4.94 7.73
C THR A 140 7.90 -4.69 6.77
N LEU A 141 7.81 -5.22 5.55
CA LEU A 141 8.83 -5.02 4.52
C LEU A 141 8.94 -3.55 4.08
N ILE A 142 7.80 -2.86 3.92
CA ILE A 142 7.75 -1.43 3.60
C ILE A 142 8.43 -0.61 4.70
N VAL A 143 8.05 -0.85 5.96
CA VAL A 143 8.63 -0.15 7.12
C VAL A 143 10.12 -0.40 7.23
N TRP A 144 10.56 -1.64 7.01
CA TRP A 144 11.96 -2.01 7.04
C TRP A 144 12.78 -1.29 5.97
N ILE A 145 12.31 -1.28 4.72
CA ILE A 145 12.97 -0.58 3.61
C ILE A 145 13.05 0.92 3.89
N LEU A 146 11.93 1.57 4.22
CA LEU A 146 11.89 3.03 4.40
C LEU A 146 12.68 3.49 5.62
N LYS A 147 12.65 2.74 6.75
CA LYS A 147 13.53 3.02 7.89
C LYS A 147 15.01 2.84 7.52
N GLY A 148 15.33 1.85 6.67
CA GLY A 148 16.67 1.67 6.12
C GLY A 148 17.11 2.86 5.27
N VAL A 149 16.24 3.37 4.38
CA VAL A 149 16.49 4.56 3.57
C VAL A 149 16.72 5.80 4.45
N MET A 150 15.90 6.01 5.49
CA MET A 150 16.06 7.15 6.40
C MET A 150 17.43 7.14 7.10
N ARG A 151 17.87 5.97 7.61
CA ARG A 151 19.18 5.82 8.24
C ARG A 151 20.35 6.05 7.28
N ALA A 152 20.22 5.57 6.04
CA ALA A 152 21.21 5.82 5.00
C ALA A 152 21.30 7.32 4.67
N SER A 153 20.15 7.97 4.53
CA SER A 153 20.06 9.40 4.20
C SER A 153 20.58 10.31 5.32
N SER A 154 20.33 9.98 6.59
CA SER A 154 20.84 10.77 7.73
C SER A 154 22.36 10.70 7.85
N ASN A 155 22.95 9.53 7.58
CA ASN A 155 24.40 9.36 7.63
C ASN A 155 25.11 10.12 6.48
N ASP A 156 24.51 10.16 5.28
CA ASP A 156 25.07 10.92 4.16
C ASP A 156 24.98 12.44 4.42
N SER A 157 23.88 12.94 5.01
CA SER A 157 23.80 14.35 5.42
C SER A 157 24.81 14.70 6.51
N MET A 158 25.09 13.77 7.44
CA MET A 158 26.08 14.00 8.51
C MET A 158 27.52 14.03 7.96
N ARG A 159 27.84 13.22 6.94
CA ARG A 159 29.13 13.28 6.24
C ARG A 159 29.32 14.58 5.45
N LEU A 160 28.26 15.09 4.81
CA LEU A 160 28.30 16.36 4.07
C LEU A 160 28.54 17.57 5.00
N VAL A 161 27.93 17.57 6.18
CA VAL A 161 28.18 18.62 7.20
C VAL A 161 29.60 18.51 7.75
N ALA A 162 30.07 17.31 8.07
CA ALA A 162 31.43 17.10 8.56
C ALA A 162 32.52 17.42 7.52
N SER A 163 32.24 17.29 6.22
CA SER A 163 33.16 17.73 5.16
C SER A 163 33.15 19.24 4.93
N GLY A 164 32.02 19.91 5.19
CA GLY A 164 31.93 21.38 5.12
C GLY A 164 32.71 22.05 6.24
N ASP A 165 32.58 21.57 7.47
CA ASP A 165 33.34 22.07 8.62
C ASP A 165 34.85 21.81 8.51
N ALA A 166 35.27 20.82 7.71
CA ALA A 166 36.67 20.53 7.45
C ALA A 166 37.29 21.43 6.36
N ASP A 167 36.48 22.02 5.48
CA ASP A 167 36.91 22.87 4.37
C ASP A 167 36.90 24.36 4.77
N GLU A 168 36.16 24.74 5.82
CA GLU A 168 36.18 26.10 6.40
C GLU A 168 37.33 26.34 7.40
N MET A 169 38.17 25.33 7.69
CA MET A 169 39.34 25.44 8.58
C MET A 169 40.69 25.56 7.86
N THR A 170 40.71 25.89 6.57
CA THR A 170 41.92 26.22 5.78
C THR A 170 41.81 27.57 5.11
#